data_AF-A0A9E0XQ40-F1
#
_entry.id   AF-A0A9E0XQ40-F1
#
_cell.length_a   1.000
_cell.length_b   1.000
_cell.length_c   1.000
_cell.angle_alpha   90.00
_cell.angle_beta   90.00
_cell.angle_gamma   90.00
#
_symmetry.space_group_name_H-M   'P 1'
#
loop_
_entity.id
_entity.type
_entity.pdbx_description
1 polymer ?
#
loop_
_entity_poly.entity_id
_entity_poly.type
_entity_poly.pdbx_seq_one_letter_code
_entity_poly.pdbx_strand_id
1 'polypeptide(L)'
;MIRPEGEAVARCTGGLYCPAQRKEAIRHFASRKAMDIEGLGEKLIDQLVELEQDPVREPADLYALTAERLAGLDRMGEKSAANLVEALERSKETTFARFIYALGIREVGEATA
;
A
#
# COMPACT_ATOMS: atom_id res chain seq x y z
N MET A 1 -10.32 -17.12 -11.01
CA MET A 1 -10.49 -17.36 -9.56
C MET A 1 -10.14 -18.81 -9.27
N ILE A 2 -9.46 -19.10 -8.15
CA ILE A 2 -9.14 -20.46 -7.71
C ILE A 2 -9.61 -20.65 -6.27
N ARG A 3 -10.11 -21.85 -5.95
CA ARG A 3 -10.36 -22.27 -4.57
C ARG A 3 -9.35 -23.38 -4.26
N PRO A 4 -8.31 -23.11 -3.47
CA PRO A 4 -7.34 -24.14 -3.08
C PRO A 4 -8.03 -25.33 -2.41
N GLU A 5 -7.44 -26.51 -2.56
CA GLU A 5 -7.94 -27.72 -1.90
C GLU A 5 -7.91 -27.54 -0.37
N GLY A 6 -9.02 -27.89 0.29
CA GLY A 6 -9.18 -27.70 1.74
C GLY A 6 -9.59 -26.29 2.18
N GLU A 7 -9.66 -25.31 1.28
CA GLU A 7 -10.08 -23.94 1.62
C GLU A 7 -11.54 -23.66 1.19
N ALA A 8 -12.30 -22.99 2.06
CA ALA A 8 -13.69 -22.60 1.76
C ALA A 8 -13.78 -21.40 0.79
N VAL A 9 -12.77 -20.52 0.79
CA VAL A 9 -12.79 -19.23 0.09
C VAL A 9 -12.11 -19.32 -1.27
N ALA A 10 -12.85 -19.00 -2.33
CA ALA A 10 -12.28 -18.78 -3.65
C ALA A 10 -11.60 -17.41 -3.72
N ARG A 11 -10.45 -17.32 -4.40
CA ARG A 11 -9.65 -16.10 -4.50
C ARG A 11 -9.31 -15.74 -5.94
N CYS A 12 -9.13 -14.45 -6.17
CA CYS A 12 -8.64 -13.94 -7.44
C CYS A 12 -7.14 -14.24 -7.56
N THR A 13 -6.72 -14.82 -8.68
CA THR A 13 -5.32 -15.19 -8.97
C THR A 13 -4.52 -14.05 -9.58
N GLY A 14 -5.13 -12.87 -9.75
CA GLY A 14 -4.50 -11.72 -10.39
C GLY A 14 -3.41 -11.05 -9.56
N GLY A 15 -3.29 -11.34 -8.27
CA GLY A 15 -2.32 -10.69 -7.38
C GLY A 15 -2.35 -9.17 -7.53
N LEU A 16 -1.18 -8.55 -7.63
CA LEU A 16 -1.05 -7.10 -7.82
C LEU A 16 -1.58 -6.59 -9.17
N TYR A 17 -1.80 -7.44 -10.19
CA TYR A 17 -2.49 -7.00 -11.42
C TYR A 17 -3.96 -6.68 -11.18
N CYS A 18 -4.58 -7.27 -10.16
CA CYS A 18 -5.96 -6.97 -9.79
C CYS A 18 -6.01 -5.65 -9.00
N PRO A 19 -6.73 -4.61 -9.47
CA PRO A 19 -6.79 -3.32 -8.77
C PRO A 19 -7.27 -3.43 -7.32
N ALA A 20 -8.26 -4.30 -7.06
CA ALA A 20 -8.77 -4.51 -5.71
C ALA A 20 -7.72 -5.10 -4.77
N GLN A 21 -6.96 -6.10 -5.22
CA GLN A 21 -5.89 -6.69 -4.40
C GLN A 21 -4.73 -5.73 -4.21
N ARG A 22 -4.43 -4.90 -5.20
CA ARG A 22 -3.37 -3.90 -5.12
C ARG A 22 -3.71 -2.79 -4.12
N LYS A 23 -4.93 -2.26 -4.18
CA LYS A 23 -5.44 -1.29 -3.20
C LYS A 23 -5.31 -1.84 -1.77
N GLU A 24 -5.75 -3.07 -1.55
CA GLU A 24 -5.63 -3.72 -0.24
C GLU A 24 -4.18 -4.02 0.17
N ALA A 25 -3.30 -4.41 -0.77
CA ALA A 25 -1.88 -4.62 -0.48
C ALA A 25 -1.20 -3.32 -0.04
N ILE A 26 -1.45 -2.21 -0.76
CA ILE A 26 -0.95 -0.88 -0.41
C ILE A 26 -1.51 -0.42 0.94
N ARG A 27 -2.81 -0.63 1.17
CA ARG A 27 -3.47 -0.29 2.44
C ARG A 27 -2.87 -1.05 3.61
N HIS A 28 -2.66 -2.36 3.46
CA HIS A 28 -2.05 -3.21 4.48
C HIS A 28 -0.63 -2.77 4.79
N PHE A 29 0.18 -2.54 3.75
CA PHE A 29 1.55 -2.06 3.87
C PHE A 29 1.63 -0.72 4.62
N ALA A 30 0.75 0.23 4.29
CA ALA A 30 0.69 1.54 4.92
C ALA A 30 0.11 1.55 6.35
N SER A 31 -0.50 0.45 6.80
CA SER A 31 -1.23 0.41 8.06
C SER A 31 -0.35 0.66 9.29
N ARG A 32 -0.97 1.10 10.38
CA ARG A 32 -0.28 1.45 11.64
C ARG A 32 0.60 0.33 12.22
N LYS A 33 0.22 -0.92 12.00
CA LYS A 33 0.98 -2.09 12.48
C LYS A 33 2.08 -2.55 11.52
N ALA A 34 2.05 -2.06 10.28
CA ALA A 34 2.99 -2.36 9.21
C ALA A 34 4.03 -1.25 9.07
N MET A 35 3.97 -0.43 8.02
CA MET A 35 4.93 0.66 7.79
C MET A 35 4.50 2.00 8.40
N ASP A 36 3.27 2.09 8.93
CA ASP A 36 2.74 3.29 9.61
C ASP A 36 2.90 4.58 8.78
N ILE A 37 2.44 4.53 7.53
CA ILE A 37 2.53 5.66 6.60
C ILE A 37 1.31 6.56 6.82
N GLU A 38 1.48 7.54 7.69
CA GLU A 38 0.46 8.56 7.97
C GLU A 38 0.14 9.38 6.71
N GLY A 39 -1.15 9.66 6.48
CA GLY A 39 -1.61 10.44 5.32
C GLY A 39 -1.93 9.62 4.06
N LEU A 40 -1.53 8.33 3.99
CA LEU A 40 -1.88 7.43 2.89
C LEU A 40 -3.23 6.73 3.15
N GLY A 41 -4.32 7.49 3.01
CA GLY A 41 -5.69 7.00 3.22
C GLY A 41 -6.31 6.29 2.00
N GLU A 42 -7.42 5.58 2.23
CA GLU A 42 -8.17 4.81 1.22
C GLU A 42 -8.43 5.59 -0.08
N LYS A 43 -8.98 6.81 0.04
CA LYS A 43 -9.27 7.67 -1.11
C LYS A 43 -8.05 8.11 -1.91
N LEU A 44 -6.87 8.17 -1.28
CA LEU A 44 -5.63 8.51 -1.96
C LEU A 44 -5.05 7.28 -2.65
N ILE A 45 -5.12 6.11 -2.00
CA ILE A 45 -4.76 4.83 -2.59
C ILE A 45 -5.60 4.55 -3.83
N ASP A 46 -6.91 4.79 -3.75
CA ASP A 46 -7.83 4.67 -4.90
C ASP A 46 -7.36 5.51 -6.07
N GLN A 47 -7.09 6.81 -5.83
CA GLN A 47 -6.58 7.71 -6.86
C GLN A 47 -5.27 7.20 -7.44
N LEU A 48 -4.29 6.84 -6.61
CA LEU A 48 -2.97 6.39 -7.06
C LEU A 48 -3.02 5.13 -7.94
N VAL A 49 -3.90 4.18 -7.62
CA VAL A 49 -4.08 2.93 -8.38
C VAL A 49 -4.93 3.15 -9.65
N GLU A 50 -5.85 4.12 -9.65
CA GLU A 50 -6.73 4.41 -10.78
C GLU A 50 -6.17 5.43 -11.78
N LEU A 51 -5.03 6.07 -11.47
CA LEU A 51 -4.34 6.97 -12.41
C LEU A 51 -4.05 6.23 -13.73
N GLU A 52 -4.32 6.88 -14.87
CA GLU A 52 -4.15 6.29 -16.21
C GLU A 52 -2.73 5.79 -16.49
N GLN A 53 -1.72 6.42 -15.87
CA GLN A 53 -0.32 6.02 -16.02
C GLN A 53 0.07 4.82 -15.14
N ASP A 54 -0.83 4.38 -14.26
CA ASP A 54 -0.65 3.31 -13.28
C ASP A 54 0.73 3.35 -12.58
N PRO A 55 1.05 4.45 -11.87
CA PRO A 55 2.37 4.67 -11.31
C PRO A 55 2.64 3.85 -10.04
N VAL A 56 1.60 3.26 -9.42
CA VAL A 56 1.73 2.49 -8.19
C VAL A 56 1.18 1.08 -8.44
N ARG A 57 2.08 0.16 -8.78
CA ARG A 57 1.80 -1.25 -9.07
C ARG A 57 2.09 -2.14 -7.87
N GLU A 58 3.04 -1.73 -7.04
CA GLU A 58 3.44 -2.42 -5.83
C GLU A 58 3.80 -1.43 -4.71
N PRO A 59 3.90 -1.87 -3.44
CA PRO A 59 4.22 -0.96 -2.34
C PRO A 59 5.55 -0.21 -2.49
N ALA A 60 6.53 -0.79 -3.18
CA ALA A 60 7.82 -0.14 -3.43
C ALA A 60 7.70 1.15 -4.26
N ASP A 61 6.73 1.20 -5.19
CA ASP A 61 6.51 2.37 -6.06
C ASP A 61 6.09 3.62 -5.27
N LEU A 62 5.52 3.45 -4.06
CA LEU A 62 5.16 4.57 -3.19
C LEU A 62 6.37 5.45 -2.88
N TYR A 63 7.55 4.85 -2.74
CA TYR A 63 8.79 5.56 -2.40
C TYR A 63 9.40 6.33 -3.57
N ALA A 64 8.85 6.18 -4.78
CA ALA A 64 9.23 6.97 -5.95
C ALA A 64 8.30 8.17 -6.20
N LEU A 65 7.23 8.32 -5.40
CA LEU A 65 6.29 9.44 -5.53
C LEU A 65 6.95 10.75 -5.07
N THR A 66 6.77 11.81 -5.85
CA THR A 66 7.24 13.15 -5.51
C THR A 66 6.10 14.02 -4.98
N ALA A 67 6.44 15.05 -4.20
CA ALA A 67 5.45 15.96 -3.64
C ALA A 67 4.68 16.71 -4.75
N GLU A 68 5.35 17.05 -5.85
CA GLU A 68 4.74 17.73 -7.01
C GLU A 68 3.67 16.84 -7.66
N ARG A 69 3.96 15.54 -7.81
CA ARG A 69 3.00 14.58 -8.36
C ARG A 69 1.79 14.42 -7.44
N LEU A 70 2.03 14.32 -6.14
CA LEU A 70 0.99 14.15 -5.14
C LEU A 70 0.10 15.40 -5.00
N ALA A 71 0.66 16.61 -5.12
CA ALA A 71 -0.08 17.86 -5.05
C ALA A 71 -1.07 18.06 -6.22
N GLY A 72 -0.93 17.29 -7.30
CA GLY A 72 -1.87 17.28 -8.43
C GLY A 72 -3.12 16.43 -8.21
N LEU A 73 -3.23 15.70 -7.09
CA LEU A 73 -4.34 14.79 -6.79
C LEU A 73 -5.51 15.50 -6.10
N ASP A 74 -6.72 14.94 -6.24
CA ASP A 74 -7.91 15.49 -5.59
C ASP A 74 -7.72 15.51 -4.07
N ARG A 75 -7.94 16.68 -3.48
CA ARG A 75 -7.79 16.98 -2.05
C ARG A 75 -6.36 16.80 -1.51
N MET A 76 -5.35 16.89 -2.38
CA MET A 76 -3.95 17.04 -1.99
C MET A 76 -3.46 18.45 -2.29
N GLY A 77 -3.00 19.17 -1.26
CA GLY A 77 -2.26 20.41 -1.41
C GLY A 77 -0.76 20.20 -1.23
N GLU A 78 0.05 21.21 -1.55
CA GLU A 78 1.52 21.15 -1.42
C GLU A 78 1.98 20.67 -0.04
N LYS A 79 1.35 21.19 1.03
CA LYS A 79 1.69 20.80 2.40
C LYS A 79 1.35 19.34 2.70
N SER A 80 0.17 18.85 2.29
CA SER A 80 -0.19 17.45 2.53
C SER A 80 0.65 16.48 1.69
N ALA A 81 1.02 16.90 0.47
CA ALA A 81 1.95 16.16 -0.37
C ALA A 81 3.34 16.05 0.25
N ALA A 82 3.90 17.17 0.72
CA ALA A 82 5.18 17.17 1.42
C ALA A 82 5.16 16.29 2.68
N ASN A 83 4.11 16.40 3.49
CA ASN A 83 3.95 15.56 4.68
C ASN A 83 3.89 14.06 4.35
N LEU A 84 3.25 13.68 3.25
CA LEU A 84 3.18 12.27 2.84
C LEU A 84 4.55 11.75 2.37
N VAL A 85 5.30 12.56 1.61
CA VAL A 85 6.68 12.19 1.21
C VAL A 85 7.57 12.04 2.45
N GLU A 86 7.43 12.92 3.44
CA GLU A 86 8.15 12.81 4.71
C GLU A 86 7.75 11.55 5.49
N ALA A 87 6.45 11.22 5.54
CA ALA A 87 5.96 10.00 6.19
C ALA A 87 6.48 8.74 5.49
N LEU A 88 6.53 8.75 4.16
CA LEU A 88 7.15 7.68 3.37
C LEU A 88 8.64 7.54 3.71
N GLU A 89 9.40 8.64 3.75
CA GLU A 89 10.82 8.59 4.09
C GLU A 89 11.05 8.03 5.49
N ARG A 90 10.30 8.53 6.49
CA ARG A 90 10.31 8.03 7.87
C ARG A 90 10.01 6.53 7.95
N SER A 91 9.05 6.05 7.16
CA SER A 91 8.64 4.64 7.21
C SER A 91 9.74 3.65 6.81
N LYS A 92 10.77 4.10 6.07
CA LYS A 92 11.92 3.26 5.70
C LYS A 92 12.67 2.75 6.93
N GLU A 93 12.68 3.53 8.01
CA GLU A 93 13.18 3.10 9.31
C GLU A 93 12.09 2.32 10.05
N THR A 94 12.11 1.00 9.90
CA THR A 94 11.16 0.09 10.54
C THR A 94 11.89 -1.05 11.24
N THR A 95 11.13 -1.95 11.90
CA THR A 95 11.68 -3.19 12.46
C THR A 95 11.47 -4.35 11.50
N PHE A 96 12.30 -5.39 11.65
CA PHE A 96 12.19 -6.59 10.82
C PHE A 96 10.78 -7.22 10.89
N ALA A 97 10.24 -7.39 12.09
CA ALA A 97 8.90 -7.97 12.30
C ALA A 97 7.80 -7.15 11.59
N ARG A 98 7.86 -5.82 11.70
CA ARG A 98 6.89 -4.93 11.03
C ARG A 98 7.01 -4.99 9.51
N PHE A 99 8.24 -5.08 9.00
CA PHE A 99 8.47 -5.23 7.56
C PHE A 99 7.91 -6.56 7.05
N ILE A 100 8.18 -7.68 7.73
CA ILE A 100 7.61 -8.99 7.36
C ILE A 100 6.09 -8.96 7.39
N TYR A 101 5.50 -8.36 8.43
CA TYR A 101 4.06 -8.16 8.51
C TYR A 101 3.53 -7.32 7.34
N ALA A 102 4.21 -6.23 6.97
CA ALA A 102 3.82 -5.32 5.90
C ALA A 102 3.76 -5.98 4.51
N LEU A 103 4.54 -7.05 4.29
CA LEU A 103 4.53 -7.81 3.03
C LEU A 103 3.22 -8.58 2.79
N GLY A 104 2.36 -8.72 3.80
CA GLY A 104 1.06 -9.37 3.65
C GLY A 104 1.18 -10.87 3.30
N ILE A 105 2.23 -11.53 3.79
CA ILE A 105 2.44 -12.96 3.57
C ILE A 105 1.26 -13.71 4.19
N ARG A 106 0.63 -14.59 3.41
CA ARG A 106 -0.54 -15.35 3.84
C ARG A 106 -0.24 -16.14 5.12
N GLU A 107 -1.17 -16.11 6.08
CA GLU A 107 -1.05 -16.69 7.43
C GLU A 107 0.00 -16.05 8.36
N VAL A 108 0.73 -15.02 7.93
CA VAL A 108 1.69 -14.30 8.77
C VAL A 108 1.03 -13.03 9.32
N GLY A 109 0.44 -13.16 10.51
CA GLY A 109 -0.12 -12.04 11.27
C GLY A 109 0.95 -11.32 12.11
N GLU A 110 0.55 -10.24 12.79
CA GLU A 110 1.43 -9.42 13.64
C GLU A 110 2.19 -10.24 14.69
N ALA A 111 1.56 -11.25 15.30
CA ALA A 111 2.19 -12.10 16.31
C ALA A 111 3.13 -13.17 15.72
N THR A 112 2.99 -13.46 14.42
CA THR A 112 3.76 -14.49 13.70
C THR A 112 4.98 -13.91 12.98
N ALA A 113 4.95 -12.59 12.71
CA ALA A 113 5.96 -11.86 11.95
C ALA A 113 7.25 -11.58 12.74
#